data_AF-A0A351QYZ9-F1
#
_entry.id   AF-A0A351QYZ9-F1
#
_cell.length_a   1.000
_cell.length_b   1.000
_cell.length_c   1.000
_cell.angle_alpha   90.00
_cell.angle_beta   90.00
_cell.angle_gamma   90.00
#
_symmetry.space_group_name_H-M   'P 1'
#
loop_
_entity.id
_entity.type
_entity.pdbx_description
1 polymer ?
#
loop_
_entity_poly.entity_id
_entity_poly.type
_entity_poly.pdbx_seq_one_letter_code
_entity_poly.pdbx_strand_id
1 'polypeptide(L)'
;MNKEVFKEQMDILLIAYPNWRIKETDPTTMKVWYESLTENGFNDDNFPKVVKAYMTKECLPPTIASLIDCKKRNGLYEKKKPKLNFVYRDL
;
A
#
# COMPACT_ATOMS: atom_id res chain seq x y z
N MET A 1 7.83 4.91 -1.68
CA MET A 1 8.09 3.97 -0.57
C MET A 1 9.51 3.45 -0.73
N ASN A 2 10.28 3.41 0.34
CA ASN A 2 11.60 2.80 0.37
C ASN A 2 11.48 1.26 0.15
N LYS A 3 12.44 0.67 -0.57
CA LYS A 3 12.39 -0.76 -0.95
C LYS A 3 12.62 -1.68 0.24
N GLU A 4 13.48 -1.29 1.18
CA GLU A 4 13.71 -2.05 2.41
C GLU A 4 12.44 -2.10 3.26
N VAL A 5 11.76 -0.95 3.44
CA VAL A 5 10.46 -0.89 4.15
C VAL A 5 9.41 -1.75 3.45
N PHE A 6 9.33 -1.68 2.12
CA PHE A 6 8.41 -2.54 1.38
C PHE A 6 8.66 -4.02 1.63
N LYS A 7 9.93 -4.45 1.51
CA LYS A 7 10.33 -5.84 1.72
C LYS A 7 9.98 -6.31 3.12
N GLU A 8 10.39 -5.57 4.15
CA GLU A 8 10.12 -5.91 5.55
C GLU A 8 8.62 -6.15 5.81
N GLN A 9 7.77 -5.26 5.29
CA GLN A 9 6.33 -5.38 5.48
C GLN A 9 5.70 -6.53 4.67
N MET A 10 6.25 -6.86 3.49
CA MET A 10 5.83 -8.06 2.74
C MET A 10 6.23 -9.34 3.46
N ASP A 11 7.42 -9.39 4.06
CA ASP A 11 7.90 -10.51 4.87
C ASP A 11 6.97 -10.74 6.08
N ILE A 12 6.54 -9.67 6.74
CA ILE A 12 5.56 -9.74 7.84
C ILE A 12 4.24 -10.36 7.38
N LEU A 13 3.72 -9.94 6.21
CA LEU A 13 2.48 -10.51 5.68
C LEU A 13 2.64 -11.99 5.31
N LEU A 14 3.79 -12.39 4.76
CA LEU A 14 4.09 -13.78 4.45
C LEU A 14 4.13 -14.67 5.70
N ILE A 15 4.73 -14.17 6.78
CA ILE A 15 4.75 -14.84 8.09
C ILE A 15 3.33 -14.94 8.65
N ALA A 16 2.54 -13.87 8.56
CA ALA A 16 1.17 -13.84 9.06
C ALA A 16 0.22 -14.76 8.28
N TYR A 17 0.47 -14.95 6.98
CA TYR A 17 -0.37 -15.71 6.06
C TYR A 17 0.43 -16.84 5.38
N PRO A 18 0.81 -17.90 6.10
CA PRO A 18 1.72 -18.94 5.59
C PRO A 18 1.18 -19.71 4.38
N ASN A 19 -0.15 -19.72 4.20
CA ASN A 19 -0.82 -20.37 3.06
C ASN A 19 -1.18 -19.41 1.92
N TRP A 20 -0.63 -18.19 1.91
CA TRP A 20 -0.95 -17.19 0.88
C TRP A 20 -0.46 -17.59 -0.51
N ARG A 21 0.56 -18.45 -0.60
CA ARG A 21 1.13 -18.97 -1.86
C ARG A 21 1.64 -17.90 -2.83
N ILE A 22 1.84 -16.67 -2.36
CA ILE A 22 2.60 -15.66 -3.10
C ILE A 22 4.07 -16.06 -3.05
N LYS A 23 4.72 -16.11 -4.21
CA LYS A 23 6.14 -16.44 -4.31
C LYS A 23 6.93 -15.16 -4.09
N GLU A 24 7.45 -14.95 -2.89
CA GLU A 24 8.34 -13.83 -2.60
C GLU A 24 9.60 -13.83 -3.47
N THR A 25 10.03 -15.02 -3.87
CA THR A 25 11.14 -15.24 -4.80
C THR A 25 10.78 -14.95 -6.26
N ASP A 26 9.53 -14.61 -6.57
CA ASP A 26 9.15 -14.11 -7.89
C ASP A 26 9.32 -12.58 -7.94
N PRO A 27 10.42 -12.09 -8.55
CA PRO A 27 10.68 -10.65 -8.63
C PRO A 27 9.61 -9.93 -9.46
N THR A 28 8.92 -10.62 -10.37
CA THR A 28 7.85 -10.04 -11.19
C THR A 28 6.66 -9.67 -10.31
N THR A 29 6.21 -10.61 -9.48
CA THR A 29 5.12 -10.37 -8.54
C THR A 29 5.46 -9.25 -7.56
N MET A 30 6.66 -9.26 -6.96
CA MET A 30 7.06 -8.22 -5.99
C MET A 30 7.17 -6.84 -6.64
N LYS A 31 7.63 -6.77 -7.89
CA LYS A 31 7.64 -5.51 -8.66
C LYS A 31 6.22 -4.96 -8.84
N VAL A 32 5.26 -5.79 -9.26
CA VAL A 32 3.86 -5.38 -9.46
C VAL A 32 3.24 -4.85 -8.17
N TRP A 33 3.49 -5.53 -7.05
CA TRP A 33 3.02 -5.09 -5.73
C TRP A 33 3.60 -3.73 -5.34
N TYR A 34 4.91 -3.57 -5.46
CA TYR A 34 5.60 -2.33 -5.11
C TYR A 34 5.11 -1.14 -5.96
N GLU A 35 5.02 -1.33 -7.27
CA GLU A 35 4.57 -0.29 -8.20
C GLU A 35 3.10 0.09 -7.91
N SER A 36 2.21 -0.90 -7.81
CA SER A 36 0.78 -0.65 -7.57
C SER A 36 0.53 0.08 -6.25
N LEU A 37 1.20 -0.32 -5.17
CA LEU A 37 1.05 0.34 -3.87
C LEU A 37 1.63 1.76 -3.90
N THR A 38 2.78 1.95 -4.54
CA THR A 38 3.40 3.29 -4.67
C THR A 38 2.50 4.24 -5.46
N GLU A 39 1.92 3.79 -6.58
CA GLU A 39 0.95 4.56 -7.37
C GLU A 39 -0.30 4.93 -6.58
N ASN A 40 -0.71 4.06 -5.64
CA ASN A 40 -1.81 4.30 -4.71
C ASN A 40 -1.38 5.10 -3.45
N GLY A 41 -0.23 5.77 -3.52
CA GLY A 41 0.27 6.71 -2.52
C GLY A 41 0.77 6.04 -1.25
N PHE A 42 1.13 4.76 -1.28
CA PHE A 42 1.79 4.13 -0.14
C PHE A 42 3.20 4.70 0.04
N ASN A 43 3.54 4.99 1.29
CA ASN A 43 4.81 5.55 1.71
C ASN A 43 5.26 4.90 3.02
N ASP A 44 6.45 5.27 3.47
CA ASP A 44 7.13 4.61 4.59
C ASP A 44 6.38 4.82 5.91
N ASP A 45 5.59 5.88 6.00
CA ASP A 45 4.77 6.20 7.18
C ASP A 45 3.44 5.45 7.22
N ASN A 46 2.82 5.20 6.06
CA ASN A 46 1.47 4.66 5.99
C ASN A 46 1.44 3.16 5.71
N PHE A 47 2.41 2.60 4.98
CA PHE A 47 2.38 1.18 4.62
C PHE A 47 2.44 0.26 5.84
N PRO A 48 3.37 0.46 6.81
CA PRO A 48 3.40 -0.37 8.02
C PRO A 48 2.11 -0.26 8.84
N LYS A 49 1.51 0.93 8.89
CA LYS A 49 0.23 1.16 9.61
C LYS A 49 -0.92 0.41 8.94
N VAL A 50 -0.99 0.40 7.62
CA VAL A 50 -2.00 -0.34 6.86
C VAL A 50 -1.82 -1.84 7.04
N VAL A 51 -0.59 -2.36 6.96
CA VAL A 51 -0.30 -3.79 7.17
C VAL A 51 -0.73 -4.22 8.56
N LYS A 52 -0.33 -3.48 9.60
CA LYS A 52 -0.77 -3.74 10.98
C LYS A 52 -2.29 -3.70 11.10
N ALA A 53 -2.94 -2.67 10.57
CA ALA A 53 -4.40 -2.54 10.64
C ALA A 53 -5.13 -3.68 9.91
N TYR A 54 -4.61 -4.11 8.75
CA TYR A 54 -5.17 -5.23 7.99
C TYR A 54 -5.10 -6.53 8.78
N MET A 55 -3.90 -6.86 9.30
CA MET A 55 -3.69 -8.08 10.09
C MET A 55 -4.55 -8.16 11.35
N THR A 56 -4.90 -7.02 11.95
CA THR A 56 -5.78 -7.00 13.13
C THR A 56 -7.26 -7.20 12.82
N LYS A 57 -7.68 -6.99 11.56
CA LYS A 57 -9.10 -6.93 11.16
C LYS A 57 -9.50 -8.07 10.24
N GLU A 58 -8.56 -8.62 9.50
CA GLU A 58 -8.82 -9.53 8.38
C GLU A 58 -8.12 -10.88 8.60
N CYS A 59 -8.85 -11.97 8.42
CA CYS A 59 -8.32 -13.33 8.57
C CYS A 59 -7.75 -13.92 7.27
N LEU A 60 -8.01 -13.28 6.13
CA LEU A 60 -7.59 -13.76 4.82
C LEU A 60 -6.29 -13.06 4.37
N PRO A 61 -5.47 -13.72 3.55
CA PRO A 61 -4.30 -13.07 2.99
C PRO A 61 -4.69 -11.86 2.12
N PRO A 62 -3.92 -10.76 2.16
CA PRO A 62 -4.30 -9.57 1.42
C PRO A 62 -4.16 -9.75 -0.10
N THR A 63 -4.96 -8.98 -0.82
CA THR A 63 -4.68 -8.55 -2.19
C THR A 63 -4.24 -7.09 -2.19
N ILE A 64 -3.62 -6.62 -3.28
CA ILE A 64 -3.31 -5.19 -3.49
C ILE A 64 -4.56 -4.33 -3.26
N ALA A 65 -5.69 -4.72 -3.84
CA ALA A 65 -6.97 -4.02 -3.68
C ALA A 65 -7.43 -3.97 -2.22
N SER A 66 -7.29 -5.06 -1.48
CA SER A 66 -7.68 -5.12 -0.07
C SER A 66 -6.84 -4.22 0.83
N LEU A 67 -5.54 -4.04 0.53
CA LEU A 67 -4.68 -3.11 1.26
C LEU A 67 -5.04 -1.66 0.92
N ILE A 68 -5.32 -1.36 -0.35
CA ILE A 68 -5.80 -0.03 -0.77
C ILE A 68 -7.11 0.32 -0.07
N ASP A 69 -8.04 -0.63 0.02
CA ASP A 69 -9.30 -0.45 0.74
C ASP A 69 -9.06 -0.23 2.24
N CYS A 70 -8.23 -1.06 2.87
CA CYS A 70 -7.85 -0.89 4.27
C CYS A 70 -7.25 0.49 4.54
N LYS A 71 -6.38 0.99 3.66
CA LYS A 71 -5.82 2.34 3.76
C LYS A 71 -6.92 3.42 3.74
N LYS A 72 -7.90 3.30 2.85
CA LYS A 72 -9.04 4.23 2.78
C LYS A 72 -9.89 4.20 4.05
N ARG A 73 -10.22 3.00 4.55
CA ARG A 73 -11.02 2.81 5.77
C ARG A 73 -10.35 3.38 7.02
N ASN A 74 -9.01 3.38 7.09
CA ASN A 74 -8.27 3.88 8.25
C ASN A 74 -7.88 5.36 8.12
N GLY A 75 -8.40 6.10 7.13
CA GLY A 75 -8.14 7.53 6.98
C GLY A 75 -6.69 7.89 6.66
N LEU A 76 -5.86 6.91 6.25
CA LEU A 76 -4.45 7.10 5.89
C LEU A 76 -4.28 7.60 4.44
N TYR A 77 -5.27 8.33 3.93
CA TYR A 77 -5.27 8.92 2.61
C TYR A 77 -4.77 10.36 2.70
N GLU A 78 -3.58 10.62 2.17
CA GLU A 78 -3.20 11.99 1.82
C GLU A 78 -4.07 12.43 0.65
N LYS A 79 -5.02 13.33 0.90
CA LYS A 79 -5.71 14.04 -0.19
C LYS A 79 -4.61 14.69 -1.03
N LYS A 80 -4.37 14.21 -2.26
CA LYS A 80 -3.70 15.03 -3.27
C LYS A 80 -4.54 16.30 -3.37
N LYS A 81 -4.05 17.42 -2.81
CA LYS A 81 -4.67 18.72 -3.07
C LYS A 81 -4.62 18.89 -4.59
N PRO A 82 -5.76 19.07 -5.27
CA PRO A 82 -5.69 19.47 -6.67
C PRO A 82 -4.86 20.75 -6.71
N LYS A 83 -3.82 20.79 -7.55
CA LYS A 83 -3.18 22.06 -7.90
C LYS A 83 -4.23 22.86 -8.66
N LEU A 84 -5.03 23.65 -7.96
CA LEU A 84 -5.83 24.68 -8.61
C LEU A 84 -4.86 25.72 -9.13
N ASN A 85 -4.47 25.59 -10.39
CA ASN A 85 -3.95 26.70 -11.15
C ASN A 85 -5.15 27.63 -11.44
N PHE A 86 -5.50 28.49 -10.50
CA PHE A 86 -6.29 29.67 -10.81
C PHE A 86 -5.42 30.58 -11.68
N VAL A 87 -5.52 30.40 -13.00
CA VAL A 87 -5.17 31.49 -13.91
C VAL A 87 -6.33 32.45 -13.81
N TYR A 88 -6.18 33.50 -13.00
CA TYR A 88 -6.99 34.70 -13.18
C TYR A 88 -6.64 35.23 -14.57
N ARG A 89 -7.50 34.95 -15.56
CA ARG A 89 -7.60 35.83 -16.72
C ARG A 89 -8.46 36.98 -16.24
N ASP A 90 -7.80 38.03 -15.80
CA ASP A 90 -8.33 39.37 -16.02
C ASP A 90 -8.45 39.53 -17.54
N LEU A 91 -9.69 39.57 -18.04
CA LEU A 91 -10.22 40.27 -19.22
C LEU A 91 -11.64 39.76 -19.53
#